data_AF-A0A6H1ZZC4-F1
#
_entry.id   AF-A0A6H1ZZC4-F1
#
_cell.length_a   1.000
_cell.length_b   1.000
_cell.length_c   1.000
_cell.angle_alpha   90.00
_cell.angle_beta   90.00
_cell.angle_gamma   90.00
#
_symmetry.space_group_name_H-M   'P 1'
#
loop_
_entity.id
_entity.type
_entity.pdbx_description
1 polymer ?
#
loop_
_entity_poly.entity_id
_entity_poly.type
_entity_poly.pdbx_seq_one_letter_code
_entity_poly.pdbx_strand_id
1 'polypeptide(L)'
;MAIQVNAIVSPRIITVPEADGDSITIQSLVNQIRAWEDDQINLSYPKLLSAGGKDDLGEGVFVGITATLENAKLKFAARTSPTVCTIGGGNLVALDSYGEPMSPVEFSDNVAVIISQSSSGTIVSTGVSGLTSEESTKLMGALSKVDFIGLL
;
A
#
# COMPACT_ATOMS: atom_id res chain seq x y z
N MET A 1 9.27 5.70 9.28
CA MET A 1 9.83 6.61 8.25
C MET A 1 8.66 7.08 7.41
N ALA A 2 8.72 8.29 6.85
CA ALA A 2 7.57 8.93 6.22
C ALA A 2 7.93 9.45 4.82
N ILE A 3 6.96 9.42 3.91
CA ILE A 3 6.99 10.13 2.64
C ILE A 3 7.38 11.60 2.81
N GLN A 4 8.03 12.16 1.80
CA GLN A 4 8.33 13.58 1.72
C GLN A 4 7.37 14.26 0.75
N VAL A 5 6.58 15.22 1.22
CA VAL A 5 5.62 15.93 0.39
C VAL A 5 6.11 17.34 0.09
N ASN A 6 6.24 17.67 -1.19
CA ASN A 6 6.38 19.05 -1.65
C ASN A 6 5.01 19.60 -2.05
N ALA A 7 4.36 20.29 -1.12
CA ALA A 7 3.02 20.83 -1.30
C ALA A 7 2.99 22.23 -1.95
N ILE A 8 4.16 22.82 -2.24
CA ILE A 8 4.28 24.17 -2.82
C ILE A 8 4.20 24.13 -4.34
N VAL A 9 4.70 23.06 -4.96
CA VAL A 9 4.70 22.89 -6.41
C VAL A 9 3.35 22.38 -6.91
N SER A 10 2.96 22.77 -8.12
CA SER A 10 1.77 22.27 -8.82
C SER A 10 2.18 21.62 -10.14
N PRO A 11 1.91 20.32 -10.37
CA PRO A 11 1.32 19.34 -9.45
C PRO A 11 2.22 19.04 -8.24
N ARG A 12 1.61 18.74 -7.09
CA ARG A 12 2.32 18.47 -5.83
C ARG A 12 3.11 17.16 -5.94
N ILE A 13 4.31 17.09 -5.35
CA ILE A 13 5.18 15.92 -5.50
C ILE A 13 5.29 15.18 -4.17
N ILE A 14 4.86 13.92 -4.17
CA ILE A 14 4.98 13.01 -3.04
C ILE A 14 6.15 12.08 -3.32
N THR A 15 7.26 12.28 -2.64
CA THR A 15 8.47 11.48 -2.79
C THR A 15 8.48 10.31 -1.80
N VAL A 16 8.52 9.09 -2.33
CA VAL A 16 8.73 7.85 -1.58
C VAL A 16 10.23 7.69 -1.33
N PRO A 17 10.69 7.63 -0.07
CA PRO A 17 12.11 7.49 0.24
C PRO A 17 12.65 6.11 -0.14
N GLU A 18 13.96 6.03 -0.32
CA GLU A 18 14.66 4.77 -0.64
C GLU A 18 14.41 3.67 0.42
N ALA A 19 14.21 4.10 1.66
CA ALA A 19 14.03 3.22 2.82
C ALA A 19 12.71 2.42 2.80
N ASP A 20 11.71 2.85 2.00
CA ASP A 20 10.44 2.11 1.85
C ASP A 20 10.58 0.92 0.88
N GLY A 21 11.77 0.70 0.31
CA GLY A 21 12.07 -0.42 -0.56
C GLY A 21 11.63 -0.22 -2.01
N ASP A 22 11.59 -1.33 -2.76
CA ASP A 22 11.29 -1.34 -4.20
C ASP A 22 9.82 -1.67 -4.48
N SER A 23 9.02 -1.91 -3.44
CA SER A 23 7.59 -2.13 -3.55
C SER A 23 6.83 -1.34 -2.50
N ILE A 24 5.84 -0.56 -2.92
CA ILE A 24 4.97 0.18 -2.02
C ILE A 24 3.52 -0.26 -2.24
N THR A 25 2.83 -0.56 -1.14
CA THR A 25 1.40 -0.84 -1.19
C THR A 25 0.60 0.45 -1.14
N ILE A 26 -0.53 0.50 -1.84
CA ILE A 26 -1.44 1.65 -1.75
C ILE A 26 -1.89 1.87 -0.31
N GLN A 27 -2.11 0.81 0.48
CA GLN A 27 -2.42 0.95 1.90
C GLN A 27 -1.33 1.71 2.66
N SER A 28 -0.04 1.38 2.43
CA SER A 28 1.08 2.09 3.06
C SER A 28 1.12 3.54 2.58
N LEU A 29 0.96 3.78 1.28
CA LEU A 29 0.96 5.11 0.70
C LEU A 29 -0.15 5.99 1.31
N VAL A 30 -1.38 5.47 1.40
CA VAL A 30 -2.52 6.16 2.00
C VAL A 30 -2.23 6.47 3.47
N ASN A 31 -1.75 5.49 4.25
CA ASN A 31 -1.45 5.69 5.67
C ASN A 31 -0.39 6.77 5.87
N GLN A 32 0.68 6.76 5.06
CA GLN A 32 1.74 7.75 5.15
C GLN A 32 1.25 9.15 4.74
N ILE A 33 0.41 9.26 3.72
CA ILE A 33 -0.19 10.56 3.32
C ILE A 33 -1.12 11.07 4.41
N ARG A 34 -1.96 10.22 5.00
CA ARG A 34 -2.85 10.63 6.10
C ARG A 34 -2.08 11.05 7.34
N ALA A 35 -1.00 10.36 7.68
CA ALA A 35 -0.12 10.76 8.78
C ALA A 35 0.53 12.14 8.51
N TRP A 36 0.93 12.42 7.27
CA TRP A 36 1.46 13.73 6.89
C TRP A 36 0.39 14.82 6.92
N GLU A 37 -0.84 14.53 6.46
CA GLU A 37 -1.97 15.46 6.47
C GLU A 37 -2.39 15.83 7.91
N ASP A 38 -2.32 14.89 8.85
CA ASP A 38 -2.65 15.10 10.27
C ASP A 38 -1.60 15.96 11.00
N ASP A 39 -0.33 15.87 10.59
CA ASP A 39 0.76 16.70 11.12
C ASP A 39 0.71 18.15 10.61
N GLN A 40 -0.16 18.46 9.64
CA GLN A 40 -0.30 19.82 9.12
C GLN A 40 -1.01 20.74 10.11
N ILE A 41 -0.30 21.79 10.52
CA ILE A 41 -0.88 22.88 11.31
C ILE A 41 -1.95 23.60 10.46
N ASN A 42 -3.16 23.72 11.01
CA ASN A 42 -4.31 24.44 10.43
C ASN A 42 -4.81 23.93 9.06
N LEU A 43 -4.48 22.70 8.65
CA LEU A 43 -4.87 22.17 7.32
C LEU A 43 -4.47 23.14 6.20
N SER A 44 -3.28 23.73 6.32
CA SER A 44 -2.79 24.79 5.43
C SER A 44 -2.71 24.38 3.96
N TYR A 45 -2.75 23.07 3.68
CA TYR A 45 -2.71 22.53 2.33
C TYR A 45 -3.99 21.75 2.01
N PRO A 46 -4.47 21.81 0.75
CA PRO A 46 -5.59 20.99 0.32
C PRO A 46 -5.23 19.51 0.39
N LYS A 47 -6.25 18.66 0.46
CA LYS A 47 -6.12 17.20 0.42
C LYS A 47 -5.24 16.77 -0.75
N LEU A 48 -4.38 15.78 -0.52
CA LEU A 48 -3.47 15.24 -1.52
C LEU A 48 -4.00 13.97 -2.18
N LEU A 49 -4.81 13.23 -1.43
CA LEU A 49 -5.27 11.92 -1.83
C LEU A 49 -6.67 11.65 -1.29
N SER A 50 -7.55 11.16 -2.17
CA SER A 50 -8.77 10.47 -1.79
C SER A 50 -8.58 8.97 -1.96
N ALA A 51 -8.95 8.16 -0.95
CA ALA A 51 -8.94 6.72 -1.06
C ALA A 51 -10.31 6.14 -0.70
N GLY A 52 -10.73 5.12 -1.43
CA GLY A 52 -11.93 4.33 -1.19
C GLY A 52 -11.65 2.83 -1.30
N GLY A 53 -12.57 2.01 -0.79
CA GLY A 53 -12.44 0.56 -0.73
C GLY A 53 -12.13 0.06 0.69
N LYS A 54 -11.57 -1.16 0.79
CA LYS A 54 -11.41 -1.92 2.05
C LYS A 54 -12.74 -2.28 2.73
N ASP A 55 -13.82 -2.31 1.96
CA ASP A 55 -15.08 -2.83 2.45
C ASP A 55 -14.93 -4.33 2.73
N ASP A 56 -15.48 -4.77 3.86
CA ASP A 56 -15.46 -6.18 4.25
C ASP A 56 -16.48 -6.96 3.41
N LEU A 57 -15.99 -7.94 2.66
CA LEU A 57 -16.82 -8.85 1.86
C LEU A 57 -17.17 -10.13 2.64
N GLY A 58 -16.71 -10.26 3.88
CA GLY A 58 -16.82 -11.47 4.69
C GLY A 58 -15.61 -12.39 4.56
N GLU A 59 -15.48 -13.33 5.51
CA GLU A 59 -14.44 -14.38 5.53
C GLU A 59 -12.99 -13.87 5.42
N GLY A 60 -12.73 -12.64 5.87
CA GLY A 60 -11.38 -12.04 5.83
C GLY A 60 -10.95 -11.54 4.44
N VAL A 61 -11.90 -11.38 3.53
CA VAL A 61 -11.71 -10.80 2.20
C VAL A 61 -12.18 -9.35 2.20
N PHE A 62 -11.31 -8.45 1.75
CA PHE A 62 -11.59 -7.02 1.67
C PHE A 62 -11.55 -6.53 0.23
N VAL A 63 -12.36 -5.52 -0.11
CA VAL A 63 -12.28 -4.82 -1.40
C VAL A 63 -10.92 -4.11 -1.51
N GLY A 64 -10.32 -4.16 -2.70
CA GLY A 64 -9.06 -3.47 -3.02
C GLY A 64 -9.16 -1.96 -2.87
N ILE A 65 -8.05 -1.33 -2.52
CA ILE A 65 -8.03 0.11 -2.25
C ILE A 65 -7.84 0.86 -3.56
N THR A 66 -8.71 1.82 -3.84
CA THR A 66 -8.52 2.77 -4.95
C THR A 66 -8.10 4.11 -4.37
N ALA A 67 -6.91 4.57 -4.75
CA ALA A 67 -6.33 5.84 -4.37
C ALA A 67 -6.31 6.79 -5.56
N THR A 68 -6.96 7.94 -5.40
CA THR A 68 -6.98 9.06 -6.34
C THR A 68 -6.14 10.19 -5.78
N LEU A 69 -5.02 10.50 -6.42
CA LEU A 69 -4.19 11.67 -6.13
C LEU A 69 -4.87 12.93 -6.70
N GLU A 70 -4.99 13.97 -5.88
CA GLU A 70 -5.65 15.23 -6.25
C GLU A 70 -4.59 16.32 -6.44
N ASN A 71 -4.39 16.76 -7.69
CA ASN A 71 -3.34 17.69 -8.09
C ASN A 71 -1.97 17.32 -7.49
N ALA A 72 -1.64 16.02 -7.53
CA ALA A 72 -0.45 15.44 -6.94
C ALA A 72 0.07 14.27 -7.77
N LYS A 73 1.39 14.07 -7.72
CA LYS A 73 2.11 12.97 -8.36
C LYS A 73 3.01 12.26 -7.36
N LEU A 74 3.16 10.96 -7.56
CA LEU A 74 4.07 10.12 -6.82
C LEU A 74 5.44 10.10 -7.52
N LYS A 75 6.50 10.30 -6.76
CA LYS A 75 7.89 10.19 -7.20
C LYS A 75 8.61 9.20 -6.30
N PHE A 76 9.42 8.31 -6.85
CA PHE A 76 10.36 7.54 -6.04
C PHE A 76 11.66 8.30 -5.89
N ALA A 77 12.35 8.17 -4.75
CA ALA A 77 13.70 8.67 -4.61
C ALA A 77 14.61 8.10 -5.71
N ALA A 78 15.52 8.94 -6.23
CA ALA A 78 16.48 8.54 -7.24
C ALA A 78 17.34 7.39 -6.71
N ARG A 79 17.70 6.44 -7.59
CA ARG A 79 18.50 5.27 -7.23
C ARG A 79 19.89 5.37 -7.84
N THR A 80 20.85 4.73 -7.18
CA THR A 80 22.23 4.66 -7.68
C THR A 80 22.36 3.67 -8.85
N SER A 81 21.44 2.73 -8.98
CA SER A 81 21.38 1.74 -10.07
C SER A 81 19.95 1.64 -10.61
N PRO A 82 19.76 1.22 -11.87
CA PRO A 82 18.44 1.04 -12.46
C PRO A 82 17.59 0.05 -11.65
N THR A 83 16.58 0.56 -10.94
CA THR A 83 15.70 -0.23 -10.08
C THR A 83 14.26 -0.13 -10.58
N VAL A 84 13.56 -1.26 -10.55
CA VAL A 84 12.12 -1.30 -10.85
C VAL A 84 11.35 -1.17 -9.54
N CYS A 85 10.65 -0.06 -9.37
CA CYS A 85 9.76 0.16 -8.25
C CYS A 85 8.34 -0.27 -8.62
N THR A 86 7.68 -1.00 -7.74
CA THR A 86 6.33 -1.52 -7.97
C THR A 86 5.32 -0.87 -7.01
N ILE A 87 4.18 -0.46 -7.54
CA ILE A 87 3.04 0.03 -6.75
C ILE A 87 1.94 -1.03 -6.84
N GLY A 88 1.54 -1.60 -5.70
CA GLY A 88 0.60 -2.71 -5.65
C GLY A 88 -0.45 -2.58 -4.54
N GLY A 89 -1.35 -3.57 -4.46
CA GLY A 89 -2.40 -3.62 -3.44
C GLY A 89 -3.64 -2.79 -3.77
N GLY A 90 -3.82 -2.37 -5.03
CA GLY A 90 -5.01 -1.66 -5.48
C GLY A 90 -4.83 -0.83 -6.75
N ASN A 91 -5.63 0.21 -6.90
CA ASN A 91 -5.59 1.11 -8.07
C ASN A 91 -5.09 2.50 -7.69
N LEU A 92 -4.12 3.01 -8.45
CA LEU A 92 -3.64 4.38 -8.33
C LEU A 92 -4.08 5.19 -9.56
N VAL A 93 -4.79 6.29 -9.29
CA VAL A 93 -5.27 7.27 -10.27
C VAL A 93 -4.77 8.65 -9.84
N ALA A 94 -4.52 9.55 -10.79
CA ALA A 94 -4.26 10.96 -10.48
C ALA A 94 -5.13 11.87 -11.32
N LEU A 95 -5.59 12.95 -10.69
CA LEU A 95 -6.36 14.03 -11.29
C LEU A 95 -5.60 15.34 -11.15
N ASP A 96 -5.67 16.20 -12.15
CA ASP A 96 -5.10 17.54 -12.09
C ASP A 96 -5.99 18.52 -11.28
N SER A 97 -5.64 19.81 -11.28
CA SER A 97 -6.44 20.86 -10.61
C SER A 97 -7.82 21.08 -11.23
N TYR A 98 -8.07 20.60 -12.44
CA TYR A 98 -9.32 20.72 -13.18
C TYR A 98 -10.16 19.43 -13.13
N GLY A 99 -9.63 18.36 -12.51
CA GLY A 99 -10.27 17.06 -12.41
C GLY A 99 -10.03 16.17 -13.65
N GLU A 100 -9.08 16.52 -14.51
CA GLU A 100 -8.70 15.71 -15.67
C GLU A 100 -7.69 14.62 -15.29
N PRO A 101 -7.79 13.42 -15.87
CA PRO A 101 -6.85 12.33 -15.59
C PRO A 101 -5.44 12.69 -16.05
N MET A 102 -4.47 12.49 -15.16
CA MET A 102 -3.06 12.75 -15.41
C MET A 102 -2.20 11.55 -15.04
N SER A 103 -0.92 11.55 -15.48
CA SER A 103 0.03 10.53 -15.05
C SER A 103 0.26 10.62 -13.53
N PRO A 104 -0.01 9.55 -12.77
CA PRO A 104 0.16 9.56 -11.32
C PRO A 104 1.61 9.48 -10.88
N VAL A 105 2.54 9.18 -11.80
CA VAL A 105 3.97 9.01 -11.51
C VAL A 105 4.77 10.11 -12.18
N GLU A 106 5.70 10.67 -11.42
CA GLU A 106 6.71 11.63 -11.86
C GLU A 106 8.07 10.93 -12.07
N PHE A 107 8.87 11.41 -13.02
CA PHE A 107 10.14 10.80 -13.37
C PHE A 107 11.17 10.94 -12.23
N SER A 108 12.01 9.90 -12.09
CA SER A 108 13.15 9.88 -11.18
C SER A 108 14.32 9.12 -11.79
N ASP A 109 15.54 9.56 -11.47
CA ASP A 109 16.75 9.01 -12.07
C ASP A 109 16.96 7.56 -11.66
N ASN A 110 17.24 6.70 -12.64
CA ASN A 110 17.43 5.26 -12.49
C ASN A 110 16.23 4.51 -11.86
N VAL A 111 15.01 5.03 -11.98
CA VAL A 111 13.81 4.34 -11.50
C VAL A 111 12.83 4.08 -12.63
N ALA A 112 12.45 2.82 -12.81
CA ALA A 112 11.29 2.45 -13.61
C ALA A 112 10.13 2.10 -12.68
N VAL A 113 8.96 2.70 -12.89
CA VAL A 113 7.79 2.45 -12.03
C VAL A 113 6.78 1.58 -12.74
N ILE A 114 6.37 0.49 -12.09
CA ILE A 114 5.30 -0.39 -12.56
C ILE A 114 4.12 -0.26 -11.60
N ILE A 115 2.96 0.14 -12.12
CA ILE A 115 1.72 0.19 -11.35
C ILE A 115 0.96 -1.12 -11.63
N SER A 116 0.85 -1.97 -10.62
CA SER A 116 0.03 -3.18 -10.69
C SER A 116 -1.43 -2.81 -10.38
N GLN A 117 -2.14 -2.33 -11.40
CA GLN A 117 -3.57 -2.04 -11.29
C GLN A 117 -4.40 -3.33 -11.36
N SER A 118 -5.52 -3.36 -10.64
CA SER A 118 -6.43 -4.51 -10.55
C SER A 118 -7.87 -4.07 -10.85
N SER A 119 -8.53 -4.72 -11.82
CA SER A 119 -9.93 -4.41 -12.15
C SER A 119 -10.91 -4.81 -11.04
N SER A 120 -10.54 -5.77 -10.19
CA SER A 120 -11.30 -6.19 -9.00
C SER A 120 -10.34 -6.82 -7.98
N GLY A 121 -9.47 -6.00 -7.40
CA GLY A 121 -8.53 -6.48 -6.39
C GLY A 121 -9.28 -6.88 -5.12
N THR A 122 -9.10 -8.10 -4.63
CA THR A 122 -9.50 -8.48 -3.28
C THR A 122 -8.24 -8.65 -2.43
N ILE A 123 -8.27 -8.11 -1.22
CA ILE A 123 -7.21 -8.29 -0.24
C ILE A 123 -7.65 -9.43 0.67
N VAL A 124 -7.00 -10.58 0.55
CA VAL A 124 -7.19 -11.67 1.51
C VAL A 124 -6.24 -11.43 2.66
N SER A 125 -6.78 -11.15 3.84
CA SER A 125 -5.98 -11.12 5.06
C SER A 125 -5.77 -12.56 5.53
N THR A 126 -4.69 -13.21 5.08
CA THR A 126 -4.20 -14.46 5.68
C THR A 126 -3.50 -14.18 7.03
N GLY A 127 -4.12 -13.37 7.89
CA GLY A 127 -3.74 -13.20 9.29
C GLY A 127 -4.31 -14.28 10.21
N VAL A 128 -5.19 -15.14 9.68
CA VAL A 128 -5.62 -16.36 10.35
C VAL A 128 -4.80 -17.48 9.73
N SER A 129 -3.71 -17.87 10.42
CA SER A 129 -3.16 -19.21 10.26
C SER A 129 -4.36 -20.14 10.25
N GLY A 130 -4.54 -20.98 9.22
CA GLY A 130 -5.74 -21.81 9.02
C GLY A 130 -6.01 -22.84 10.14
N LEU A 131 -5.39 -22.65 11.30
CA LEU A 131 -5.59 -23.32 12.56
C LEU A 131 -6.02 -22.26 13.57
N THR A 132 -7.27 -22.33 14.01
CA THR A 132 -7.65 -21.66 15.24
C THR A 132 -6.72 -22.14 16.38
N SER A 133 -6.46 -21.33 17.42
CA SER A 133 -5.57 -21.74 18.53
C SER A 133 -5.99 -23.06 19.18
N GLU A 134 -7.27 -23.40 19.07
CA GLU A 134 -7.84 -24.68 19.49
C GLU A 134 -7.45 -25.84 18.57
N GLU A 135 -7.40 -25.63 17.25
CA GLU A 135 -6.98 -26.64 16.28
C GLU A 135 -5.47 -26.86 16.29
N SER A 136 -4.66 -25.81 16.51
CA SER A 136 -3.22 -25.96 16.72
C SER A 136 -2.92 -26.80 17.98
N THR A 137 -3.67 -26.56 19.07
CA THR A 137 -3.54 -27.34 20.31
C THR A 137 -3.98 -28.79 20.11
N LYS A 138 -5.04 -29.04 19.33
CA LYS A 138 -5.49 -30.40 18.97
C LYS A 138 -4.47 -31.12 18.09
N LEU A 139 -3.81 -30.43 17.15
CA LEU A 139 -2.78 -31.03 16.29
C LEU A 139 -1.50 -31.34 17.06
N MET A 140 -1.04 -30.44 17.92
CA MET A 140 0.08 -30.66 18.85
C MET A 140 -0.23 -31.83 19.81
N GLY A 141 -1.45 -31.89 20.33
CA GLY A 141 -1.92 -33.00 21.16
C GLY A 141 -1.99 -34.33 20.41
N ALA A 142 -2.39 -34.32 19.14
CA ALA A 142 -2.39 -35.51 18.29
C ALA A 142 -0.98 -35.99 17.95
N LEU A 143 -0.06 -35.09 17.61
CA LEU A 143 1.36 -35.40 17.38
C LEU A 143 2.02 -36.02 18.61
N SER A 144 1.78 -35.48 19.81
CA SER A 144 2.31 -36.06 21.06
C SER A 144 1.80 -37.48 21.36
N LYS A 145 0.61 -37.82 20.86
CA LYS A 145 0.02 -39.16 21.02
C LYS A 145 0.54 -40.14 19.95
N VAL A 146 0.93 -39.65 18.79
CA VAL A 146 1.57 -40.46 17.74
C VAL A 146 2.98 -40.88 18.17
N ASP A 147 3.76 -39.99 18.79
CA ASP A 147 5.07 -40.35 19.39
C ASP A 147 4.94 -41.36 20.54
N PHE A 148 3.78 -41.42 21.21
CA PHE A 148 3.55 -42.32 22.35
C PHE A 148 2.99 -43.70 21.93
N ILE A 149 2.48 -43.84 20.71
CA ILE A 149 2.03 -45.11 20.14
C ILE A 149 3.10 -45.56 19.15
N GLY A 150 4.15 -46.19 19.68
CA GLY A 150 5.32 -46.64 18.93
C GLY A 150 4.99 -47.37 17.64
N LEU A 151 5.26 -46.70 16.53
CA LEU A 151 5.45 -47.32 15.22
C LEU A 151 6.64 -46.60 14.55
N LEU A 152 7.83 -47.13 14.87
CA LEU A 152 9.12 -47.08 14.16
C LEU A 152 9.52 -45.76 13.47
#